data_AF-A0A401UKB9-F1
#
_entry.id   AF-A0A401UKB9-F1
#
_cell.length_a   1.000
_cell.length_b   1.000
_cell.length_c   1.000
_cell.angle_alpha   90.00
_cell.angle_beta   90.00
_cell.angle_gamma   90.00
#
_symmetry.space_group_name_H-M   'P 1'
#
loop_
_entity.id
_entity.type
_entity.pdbx_description
1 polymer ?
#
loop_
_entity_poly.entity_id
_entity_poly.type
_entity_poly.pdbx_seq_one_letter_code
_entity_poly.pdbx_strand_id
1 'polypeptide(L)'
;MNTWLIILLNSIIIFFLTLVLTRFMKKKNLSRSTPFDFISYVVIALIVTLISLGIITNIYFGLTALAVWALMPIILDYASMKSNWIYNILNGKERVLIKNGKVMEENLAKERMTGQEFIQELRCQKAFNLADVEFGIMETTGDINISLKADKKPVTSYDLGKKLHRRLNHRQLS
;
A
#
# COMPACT_ATOMS: atom_id res chain seq x y z
N MET A 1 28.91 -13.61 30.86
CA MET A 1 28.33 -14.04 29.55
C MET A 1 28.73 -12.99 28.54
N ASN A 2 29.44 -13.34 27.45
CA ASN A 2 29.91 -12.34 26.48
C ASN A 2 28.73 -11.53 25.95
N THR A 3 28.73 -10.21 26.18
CA THR A 3 27.64 -9.29 25.79
C THR A 3 27.25 -9.47 24.32
N TRP A 4 28.22 -9.73 23.46
CA TRP A 4 28.03 -10.04 22.04
C TRP A 4 27.17 -11.28 21.78
N LEU A 5 27.30 -12.36 22.58
CA LEU A 5 26.48 -13.56 22.46
C LEU A 5 25.03 -13.30 22.87
N ILE A 6 24.80 -12.46 23.87
CA ILE A 6 23.46 -12.07 24.32
C ILE A 6 22.75 -11.30 23.23
N ILE A 7 23.43 -10.30 22.65
CA ILE A 7 22.89 -9.50 21.54
C ILE A 7 22.58 -10.40 20.34
N LEU A 8 23.48 -11.31 19.99
CA LEU A 8 23.28 -12.24 18.86
C LEU A 8 22.06 -13.14 19.08
N LEU A 9 21.93 -13.75 20.26
CA LEU A 9 20.81 -14.63 20.57
C LEU A 9 19.47 -13.86 20.59
N ASN A 10 19.45 -12.68 21.24
CA ASN A 10 18.28 -11.82 21.27
C ASN A 10 17.88 -11.36 19.86
N SER A 11 18.85 -10.96 19.03
CA SER A 11 18.61 -10.57 17.63
C SER A 11 17.89 -11.69 16.86
N ILE A 12 18.35 -12.93 16.99
CA ILE A 12 17.76 -14.08 16.31
C ILE A 12 16.33 -14.32 16.79
N ILE A 13 16.12 -14.33 18.12
CA ILE A 13 14.80 -14.56 18.70
C ILE A 13 13.80 -13.50 18.25
N ILE A 14 14.19 -12.22 18.35
CA ILE A 14 13.32 -11.10 17.98
C ILE A 14 13.07 -11.09 16.48
N PHE A 15 14.06 -11.43 15.64
CA PHE A 15 13.87 -11.55 14.20
C PHE A 15 12.77 -12.55 13.85
N PHE A 16 12.81 -13.76 14.41
CA PHE A 16 11.76 -14.76 14.20
C PHE A 16 10.40 -14.30 14.77
N LEU A 17 10.39 -13.65 15.93
CA LEU A 17 9.17 -13.05 16.49
C LEU A 17 8.55 -12.01 15.54
N THR A 18 9.36 -11.10 14.99
CA THR A 18 8.91 -10.08 14.05
C THR A 18 8.43 -10.70 12.73
N LEU A 19 9.05 -11.78 12.24
CA LEU A 19 8.55 -12.52 11.08
C LEU A 19 7.16 -13.11 11.32
N VAL A 20 6.90 -13.63 12.54
CA VAL A 20 5.57 -14.13 12.90
C VAL A 20 4.55 -12.99 12.97
N LEU A 21 4.90 -11.88 13.63
CA LEU A 21 4.02 -10.71 13.75
C LEU A 21 3.66 -10.10 12.40
N THR A 22 4.65 -9.92 11.51
CA THR A 22 4.44 -9.35 10.18
C THR A 22 3.57 -10.22 9.28
N ARG A 23 3.47 -11.53 9.53
CA ARG A 23 2.60 -12.42 8.76
C ARG A 23 1.10 -12.18 9.00
N PHE A 24 0.74 -11.60 10.14
CA PHE A 24 -0.63 -11.15 10.42
C PHE A 24 -0.95 -9.79 9.79
N MET A 25 0.07 -9.03 9.40
CA MET A 25 -0.12 -7.76 8.72
C MET A 25 -0.55 -8.01 7.26
N LYS A 26 -1.36 -7.09 6.74
CA LYS A 26 -1.91 -7.19 5.39
C LYS A 26 -0.78 -7.28 4.36
N LYS A 27 -0.89 -8.22 3.41
CA LYS A 27 0.05 -8.32 2.28
C LYS A 27 -0.17 -7.12 1.36
N LYS A 28 0.58 -6.04 1.60
CA LYS A 28 0.68 -4.88 0.71
C LYS A 28 2.06 -4.89 0.08
N ASN A 29 2.15 -4.56 -1.22
CA ASN A 29 3.45 -4.27 -1.81
C ASN A 29 4.02 -3.03 -1.14
N LEU A 30 5.32 -3.02 -0.82
CA LEU A 30 5.99 -1.85 -0.20
C LEU A 30 5.74 -0.54 -0.97
N SER A 31 5.60 -0.62 -2.30
CA SER A 31 5.31 0.52 -3.17
C SER A 31 3.86 1.02 -3.13
N ARG A 32 2.95 0.26 -2.53
CA ARG A 32 1.51 0.59 -2.38
C ARG A 32 1.08 0.60 -0.91
N SER A 33 2.04 0.66 -0.01
CA SER A 33 1.79 0.86 1.42
C SER A 33 1.33 2.29 1.66
N THR A 34 0.34 2.47 2.53
CA THR A 34 -0.07 3.83 2.90
C THR A 34 1.02 4.48 3.77
N PRO A 35 1.07 5.82 3.86
CA PRO A 35 1.99 6.50 4.77
C PRO A 35 1.86 6.00 6.22
N PHE A 36 0.64 5.64 6.63
CA PHE A 36 0.37 5.06 7.94
C PHE A 36 1.04 3.69 8.14
N ASP A 37 0.98 2.82 7.12
CA ASP A 37 1.67 1.52 7.16
C ASP A 37 3.19 1.73 7.29
N PHE A 38 3.73 2.68 6.52
CA PHE A 38 5.16 2.98 6.52
C PHE A 38 5.67 3.44 7.89
N ILE A 39 4.96 4.39 8.53
CA ILE A 39 5.29 4.85 9.89
C ILE A 39 5.24 3.68 10.88
N SER A 40 4.22 2.83 10.78
CA SER A 40 4.08 1.66 11.64
C SER A 40 5.27 0.70 11.50
N TYR A 41 5.72 0.41 10.28
CA TYR A 41 6.88 -0.44 10.03
C TYR A 41 8.18 0.16 10.60
N VAL A 42 8.38 1.48 10.45
CA VAL A 42 9.55 2.17 10.98
C VAL A 42 9.58 2.09 12.51
N VAL A 43 8.46 2.35 13.19
CA VAL A 43 8.40 2.29 14.66
C VAL A 43 8.62 0.86 15.16
N ILE A 44 8.02 -0.14 14.51
CA ILE A 44 8.25 -1.56 14.84
C ILE A 44 9.73 -1.92 14.69
N ALA A 45 10.37 -1.52 13.59
CA ALA A 45 11.79 -1.78 13.34
C ALA A 45 12.68 -1.13 14.40
N LEU A 46 12.37 0.10 14.82
CA LEU A 46 13.07 0.79 15.91
C LEU A 46 12.92 0.03 17.22
N ILE A 47 11.71 -0.37 17.62
CA ILE A 47 11.47 -1.13 18.85
C ILE A 47 12.27 -2.45 18.82
N VAL A 48 12.19 -3.21 17.73
CA VAL A 48 12.95 -4.45 17.52
C VAL A 48 14.45 -4.22 17.71
N THR A 49 14.99 -3.15 17.14
CA THR A 49 16.41 -2.79 17.25
C THR A 49 16.79 -2.47 18.69
N LEU A 50 15.97 -1.70 19.41
CA LEU A 50 16.22 -1.33 20.80
C LEU A 50 16.20 -2.54 21.75
N ILE A 51 15.29 -3.50 21.51
CA ILE A 51 15.24 -4.76 22.27
C ILE A 51 16.47 -5.61 21.95
N SER A 52 16.84 -5.70 20.67
CA SER A 52 17.98 -6.50 20.21
C SER A 52 19.31 -6.03 20.79
N LEU A 53 19.53 -4.71 20.83
CA LEU A 53 20.73 -4.10 21.40
C LEU A 53 20.74 -4.11 22.94
N GLY A 54 19.67 -4.57 23.60
CA GLY A 54 19.55 -4.57 25.06
C GLY A 54 19.48 -3.16 25.67
N ILE A 55 19.13 -2.15 24.87
CA ILE A 55 18.94 -0.76 25.35
C ILE A 55 17.69 -0.70 26.24
N ILE A 56 16.65 -1.45 25.87
CA ILE A 56 15.50 -1.66 26.74
C ILE A 56 15.90 -2.69 27.81
N THR A 57 16.16 -2.19 29.02
CA THR A 57 16.66 -3.00 30.15
C THR A 57 15.68 -4.09 30.60
N ASN A 58 14.38 -3.86 30.45
CA ASN A 58 13.34 -4.84 30.73
C ASN A 58 12.71 -5.36 29.43
N ILE A 59 13.05 -6.61 29.09
CA ILE A 59 12.55 -7.28 27.88
C ILE A 59 11.01 -7.29 27.79
N TYR A 60 10.32 -7.37 28.94
CA TYR A 60 8.85 -7.39 28.96
C TYR A 60 8.26 -6.06 28.49
N PHE A 61 8.90 -4.92 28.81
CA PHE A 61 8.48 -3.61 28.30
C PHE A 61 8.71 -3.48 26.80
N GLY A 62 9.81 -4.06 26.30
CA GLY A 62 10.06 -4.14 24.87
C GLY A 62 9.00 -4.97 24.14
N LEU A 63 8.71 -6.16 24.67
CA LEU A 63 7.71 -7.06 24.09
C LEU A 63 6.30 -6.49 24.15
N THR A 64 5.90 -5.82 25.25
CA THR A 64 4.60 -5.18 25.35
C THR A 64 4.47 -4.02 24.36
N ALA A 65 5.49 -3.16 24.25
CA ALA A 65 5.52 -2.10 23.26
C ALA A 65 5.43 -2.65 21.84
N LEU A 66 6.21 -3.70 21.53
CA LEU A 66 6.19 -4.36 20.23
C LEU A 66 4.81 -4.96 19.91
N ALA A 67 4.18 -5.62 20.88
CA ALA A 67 2.85 -6.19 20.73
C ALA A 67 1.79 -5.12 20.46
N VAL A 68 1.81 -4.00 21.21
CA VAL A 68 0.89 -2.88 21.00
C VAL A 68 1.07 -2.29 19.60
N TRP A 69 2.32 -2.01 19.20
CA TRP A 69 2.62 -1.42 17.89
C TRP A 69 2.37 -2.36 16.72
N ALA A 70 2.45 -3.68 16.92
CA ALA A 70 2.07 -4.67 15.91
C ALA A 70 0.55 -4.88 15.82
N LEU A 71 -0.16 -4.88 16.94
CA LEU A 71 -1.61 -5.11 16.98
C LEU A 71 -2.43 -3.88 16.61
N MET A 72 -1.96 -2.67 16.93
CA MET A 72 -2.72 -1.44 16.70
C MET A 72 -3.05 -1.22 15.20
N PRO A 73 -2.11 -1.36 14.25
CA PRO A 73 -2.43 -1.27 12.82
C PRO A 73 -3.46 -2.31 12.39
N ILE A 74 -3.41 -3.52 12.93
CA ILE A 74 -4.36 -4.60 12.63
C ILE A 74 -5.77 -4.21 13.12
N ILE A 75 -5.88 -3.72 14.35
CA ILE A 75 -7.16 -3.26 14.92
C ILE A 75 -7.73 -2.11 14.10
N LEU A 76 -6.89 -1.14 13.74
CA LEU A 76 -7.29 0.02 12.94
C LEU A 76 -7.70 -0.38 11.52
N ASP A 77 -7.02 -1.35 10.91
CA ASP A 77 -7.42 -1.93 9.63
C ASP A 77 -8.83 -2.54 9.72
N TYR A 78 -9.11 -3.37 10.73
CA TYR A 78 -10.46 -3.92 10.95
C TYR A 78 -11.50 -2.83 11.24
N ALA A 79 -11.15 -1.81 12.02
CA ALA A 79 -12.03 -0.68 12.30
C ALA A 79 -12.34 0.13 11.03
N SER A 80 -11.35 0.28 10.14
CA SER A 80 -11.51 0.96 8.85
C SER A 80 -12.50 0.25 7.93
N MET A 81 -12.60 -1.08 8.00
CA MET A 81 -13.57 -1.86 7.22
C MET A 81 -15.03 -1.57 7.64
N LYS A 82 -15.25 -1.11 8.87
CA LYS A 82 -16.58 -0.79 9.39
C LYS A 82 -16.92 0.69 9.28
N SER A 83 -15.92 1.57 9.18
CA SER A 83 -16.11 3.02 9.18
C SER A 83 -15.31 3.72 8.10
N ASN A 84 -16.03 4.32 7.15
CA ASN A 84 -15.44 5.16 6.09
C ASN A 84 -14.66 6.35 6.64
N TRP A 85 -15.00 6.86 7.83
CA TRP A 85 -14.24 7.95 8.45
C TRP A 85 -12.85 7.50 8.88
N ILE A 86 -12.75 6.32 9.52
CA ILE A 86 -11.47 5.72 9.91
C ILE A 86 -10.66 5.35 8.67
N TYR A 87 -11.30 4.74 7.67
CA TYR A 87 -10.66 4.45 6.39
C TYR A 87 -10.05 5.70 5.76
N ASN A 88 -10.81 6.80 5.69
CA ASN A 88 -10.34 8.04 5.08
C ASN A 88 -9.21 8.72 5.87
N ILE A 89 -9.11 8.50 7.18
CA ILE A 89 -8.02 9.04 8.00
C ILE A 89 -6.74 8.23 7.83
N LEU A 90 -6.86 6.90 7.79
CA LEU A 90 -5.71 6.00 7.71
C LEU A 90 -5.14 5.89 6.30
N ASN A 91 -6.03 5.79 5.30
CA ASN A 91 -5.66 5.56 3.91
C ASN A 91 -5.74 6.85 3.08
N GLY A 92 -6.45 7.88 3.53
CA GLY A 92 -6.77 9.03 2.69
C GLY A 92 -8.04 8.82 1.88
N LYS A 93 -8.35 9.76 0.98
CA LYS A 93 -9.55 9.74 0.14
C LYS A 93 -9.15 9.60 -1.32
N GLU A 94 -9.82 8.71 -2.03
CA GLU A 94 -9.75 8.67 -3.49
C GLU A 94 -10.39 9.93 -4.06
N ARG A 95 -9.78 10.51 -5.09
CA ARG A 95 -10.29 11.74 -5.71
C ARG A 95 -10.25 11.67 -7.21
N VAL A 96 -11.37 12.04 -7.83
CA VAL A 96 -11.48 12.15 -9.29
C VAL A 96 -10.72 13.38 -9.78
N LEU A 97 -9.69 13.17 -10.59
CA LEU A 97 -8.87 14.22 -11.19
C LEU A 97 -9.25 14.53 -12.64
N ILE A 98 -9.75 13.55 -13.40
CA ILE A 98 -10.31 13.74 -14.75
C ILE A 98 -11.71 13.18 -14.81
N LYS A 99 -12.61 13.94 -15.44
CA LYS A 99 -13.94 13.47 -15.82
C LYS A 99 -14.25 13.89 -17.25
N ASN A 100 -14.52 12.93 -18.13
CA ASN A 100 -14.85 13.12 -19.54
C ASN A 100 -13.84 14.01 -20.29
N GLY A 101 -12.55 13.78 -20.08
CA GLY A 101 -11.45 14.54 -20.68
C GLY A 101 -11.26 15.96 -20.13
N LYS A 102 -11.99 16.35 -19.07
CA LYS A 102 -11.81 17.63 -18.37
C LYS A 102 -11.08 17.40 -17.06
N VAL A 103 -10.05 18.21 -16.82
CA VAL A 103 -9.31 18.22 -15.56
C VAL A 103 -10.14 18.89 -14.48
N MET A 104 -10.19 18.28 -13.31
CA MET A 104 -10.83 18.82 -12.13
C MET A 104 -9.79 19.63 -11.34
N GLU A 105 -9.53 20.88 -11.72
CA GLU A 105 -8.48 21.72 -11.13
C GLU A 105 -8.66 21.92 -9.61
N GLU A 106 -9.89 22.07 -9.14
CA GLU A 106 -10.17 22.14 -7.70
C GLU A 106 -9.71 20.89 -6.94
N ASN A 107 -9.75 19.74 -7.60
CA ASN A 107 -9.35 18.46 -7.03
C ASN A 107 -7.83 18.31 -7.06
N LEU A 108 -7.16 18.80 -8.11
CA LEU A 108 -5.70 18.91 -8.13
C LEU A 108 -5.17 19.78 -6.98
N ALA A 109 -5.81 20.94 -6.75
CA ALA A 109 -5.45 21.83 -5.66
C ALA A 109 -5.61 21.19 -4.27
N LYS A 110 -6.68 20.39 -4.07
CA LYS A 110 -6.92 19.66 -2.82
C LYS A 110 -5.88 18.57 -2.56
N GLU A 111 -5.36 17.95 -3.61
CA GLU A 111 -4.25 16.98 -3.53
C GLU A 111 -2.86 17.63 -3.62
N ARG A 112 -2.80 18.98 -3.63
CA ARG A 112 -1.56 19.76 -3.73
C ARG A 112 -0.69 19.37 -4.93
N MET A 113 -1.32 18.91 -6.01
CA MET A 113 -0.63 18.50 -7.23
C MET A 113 -0.73 19.61 -8.27
N THR A 114 0.42 19.97 -8.84
CA THR A 114 0.49 20.96 -9.91
C THR A 114 0.02 20.37 -11.24
N GLY A 115 -0.42 21.22 -12.17
CA GLY A 115 -0.78 20.77 -13.52
C GLY A 115 0.39 20.11 -14.27
N GLN A 116 1.63 20.53 -14.00
CA GLN A 116 2.82 19.94 -14.62
C GLN A 116 3.10 18.52 -14.12
N GLU A 117 3.08 18.32 -12.80
CA GLU A 117 3.19 16.99 -12.18
C GLU A 117 2.08 16.07 -12.69
N PHE A 118 0.86 16.59 -12.77
CA PHE A 118 -0.27 15.83 -13.26
C PHE A 118 -0.08 15.35 -14.71
N ILE A 119 0.33 16.24 -15.63
CA ILE A 119 0.62 15.89 -17.02
C ILE A 119 1.79 14.91 -17.12
N GLN A 120 2.80 15.03 -16.25
CA GLN A 120 3.89 14.08 -16.18
C GLN A 120 3.39 12.68 -15.80
N GLU A 121 2.50 12.58 -14.81
CA GLU A 121 1.94 11.32 -14.36
C GLU A 121 1.03 10.66 -15.42
N LEU A 122 0.24 11.45 -16.15
CA LEU A 122 -0.53 10.96 -17.30
C LEU A 122 0.37 10.34 -18.37
N ARG A 123 1.54 10.94 -18.64
CA ARG A 123 2.53 10.41 -19.60
C ARG A 123 3.15 9.10 -19.10
N CYS A 124 3.45 8.97 -17.82
CA CYS A 124 3.93 7.72 -17.22
C CYS A 124 2.93 6.56 -17.46
N GLN A 125 1.64 6.87 -17.49
CA GLN A 125 0.56 5.92 -17.77
C GLN A 125 0.19 5.80 -19.26
N LYS A 126 1.00 6.35 -20.16
CA LYS A 126 0.79 6.32 -21.62
C LYS A 126 -0.47 7.04 -22.09
N ALA A 127 -1.04 7.93 -21.28
CA ALA A 127 -2.14 8.82 -21.65
C ALA A 127 -1.57 10.18 -22.07
N PHE A 128 -1.27 10.34 -23.35
CA PHE A 128 -0.66 11.57 -23.89
C PHE A 128 -1.68 12.68 -24.17
N ASN A 129 -2.94 12.31 -24.41
CA ASN A 129 -4.01 13.24 -24.72
C ASN A 129 -5.12 13.14 -23.67
N LEU A 130 -5.41 14.25 -23.00
CA LEU A 130 -6.47 14.33 -22.00
C LEU A 130 -7.86 14.03 -22.60
N ALA A 131 -8.07 14.38 -23.87
CA ALA A 131 -9.35 14.13 -24.54
C ALA A 131 -9.68 12.64 -24.69
N ASP A 132 -8.67 11.77 -24.65
CA ASP A 132 -8.84 10.31 -24.76
C ASP A 132 -9.18 9.67 -23.40
N VAL A 133 -9.07 10.42 -22.30
CA VAL A 133 -9.34 9.94 -20.94
C VAL A 133 -10.81 10.13 -20.59
N GLU A 134 -11.45 9.05 -20.15
CA GLU A 134 -12.81 9.07 -19.63
C GLU A 134 -12.83 9.44 -18.14
N PHE A 135 -12.02 8.76 -17.33
CA PHE A 135 -11.89 9.00 -15.90
C PHE A 135 -10.43 8.86 -15.45
N GLY A 136 -10.00 9.75 -14.56
CA GLY A 136 -8.71 9.67 -13.87
C GLY A 136 -8.94 9.83 -12.38
N ILE A 137 -8.49 8.89 -11.57
CA ILE A 137 -8.70 8.86 -10.12
C ILE A 137 -7.33 8.79 -9.45
N MET A 138 -7.10 9.63 -8.44
CA MET A 138 -5.98 9.47 -7.52
C MET A 138 -6.39 8.48 -6.44
N GLU A 139 -5.65 7.39 -6.34
CA GLU A 139 -5.77 6.36 -5.33
C GLU A 139 -5.25 6.86 -3.98
N THR A 140 -5.62 6.16 -2.92
CA THR A 140 -5.11 6.40 -1.55
C THR A 140 -3.59 6.28 -1.42
N THR A 141 -2.95 5.55 -2.34
CA THR A 141 -1.49 5.42 -2.41
C THR A 141 -0.81 6.66 -3.00
N GLY A 142 -1.57 7.57 -3.60
CA GLY A 142 -1.06 8.68 -4.41
C GLY A 142 -0.88 8.33 -5.89
N ASP A 143 -1.02 7.05 -6.25
CA ASP A 143 -0.99 6.62 -7.65
C ASP A 143 -2.22 7.18 -8.38
N ILE A 144 -2.03 7.64 -9.62
CA ILE A 144 -3.17 7.96 -10.48
C ILE A 144 -3.57 6.67 -11.22
N ASN A 145 -4.86 6.49 -11.48
CA ASN A 145 -5.38 5.41 -12.29
C ASN A 145 -6.28 6.00 -13.37
N ILE A 146 -6.09 5.57 -14.62
CA ILE A 146 -6.71 6.20 -15.79
C ILE A 146 -7.53 5.16 -16.56
N SER A 147 -8.77 5.52 -16.87
CA SER A 147 -9.62 4.81 -17.83
C SER A 147 -9.75 5.64 -19.10
N LEU A 148 -9.35 5.07 -20.23
CA LEU A 148 -9.56 5.65 -21.56
C LEU A 148 -11.03 5.54 -21.99
N LYS A 149 -11.45 6.37 -22.94
CA LYS A 149 -12.77 6.28 -23.58
C LYS A 149 -12.89 4.98 -24.38
N ALA A 150 -14.12 4.49 -24.57
CA ALA A 150 -14.40 3.21 -25.21
C ALA A 150 -13.76 3.06 -26.61
N ASP A 151 -13.75 4.14 -27.40
CA ASP A 151 -13.16 4.19 -28.75
C ASP A 151 -11.61 4.20 -28.76
N LYS A 152 -10.98 4.43 -27.60
CA LYS A 152 -9.53 4.49 -27.41
C LYS A 152 -8.98 3.31 -26.59
N LYS A 153 -9.84 2.43 -26.08
CA LYS A 153 -9.42 1.23 -25.35
C LYS A 153 -8.75 0.23 -26.31
N PRO A 154 -7.69 -0.48 -25.87
CA PRO A 154 -7.13 -1.57 -26.65
C PRO A 154 -8.20 -2.64 -26.93
N VAL A 155 -8.19 -3.17 -28.15
CA VAL A 155 -9.13 -4.22 -28.57
C VAL A 155 -8.97 -5.45 -27.67
N THR A 156 -10.05 -5.88 -27.04
CA THR A 156 -10.07 -7.10 -26.23
C THR A 156 -10.43 -8.32 -27.08
N SER A 157 -10.11 -9.52 -26.60
CA SER A 157 -10.52 -10.76 -27.29
C SER A 157 -12.05 -10.92 -27.39
N TYR A 158 -12.78 -10.30 -26.46
CA TYR A 158 -14.25 -10.26 -26.48
C TYR A 158 -14.77 -9.42 -27.66
N ASP A 159 -14.16 -8.26 -27.92
CA ASP A 159 -14.52 -7.38 -29.04
C ASP A 159 -14.27 -8.04 -30.41
N LEU A 160 -13.35 -8.99 -30.47
CA LEU A 160 -13.02 -9.78 -31.66
C LEU A 160 -13.91 -11.02 -31.85
N GLY A 161 -14.89 -11.26 -30.98
CA GLY A 161 -15.75 -12.45 -31.02
C GLY A 161 -14.99 -13.77 -30.83
N LYS A 162 -13.74 -13.74 -30.35
CA LYS A 162 -12.95 -14.94 -30.11
C LYS A 162 -13.38 -15.58 -28.81
N LYS A 163 -13.91 -16.82 -28.88
CA LYS A 163 -14.09 -17.66 -27.68
C LYS A 163 -12.73 -17.83 -27.01
N LEU A 164 -12.57 -17.29 -25.81
CA LEU A 164 -11.43 -17.57 -24.94
C LEU A 164 -11.29 -19.09 -24.82
N HIS A 165 -10.17 -19.63 -25.30
CA HIS A 165 -9.82 -21.02 -25.03
C HIS A 165 -9.65 -21.11 -23.51
N ARG A 166 -10.61 -21.75 -22.83
CA ARG A 166 -10.59 -21.94 -21.38
C ARG A 166 -9.29 -22.67 -21.05
N ARG A 167 -8.28 -21.96 -20.53
CA ARG A 167 -7.07 -22.62 -19.99
C ARG A 167 -7.55 -23.48 -18.83
N LEU A 168 -7.64 -24.79 -19.08
CA LEU A 168 -7.90 -25.79 -18.06
C LEU A 168 -6.81 -25.68 -16.99
N ASN A 169 -7.25 -25.86 -15.74
CA ASN A 169 -6.46 -25.73 -14.52
C ASN A 169 -5.08 -26.40 -14.63
N HIS A 170 -4.02 -25.65 -14.32
CA HIS A 170 -2.74 -26.21 -13.90
C HIS A 170 -2.87 -26.85 -12.50
N ARG A 171 -3.66 -27.93 -12.41
CA ARG A 171 -3.71 -28.86 -11.27
C ARG A 171 -3.34 -30.30 -11.66
N GLN A 172 -2.76 -30.47 -12.84
CA GLN A 172 -2.13 -31.72 -13.26
C GLN A 172 -0.84 -31.36 -13.98
N LEU A 173 0.24 -31.21 -13.22
CA LEU A 173 1.62 -31.47 -13.63
C LEU A 173 2.42 -31.53 -12.32
N SER A 174 2.78 -32.77 -11.98
CA SER A 174 3.62 -33.29 -10.88
C SER A 174 3.17 -33.00 -9.45
#